data_AF-X0WYF8-F1
#
_entry.id   AF-X0WYF8-F1
#
_cell.length_a   1.000
_cell.length_b   1.000
_cell.length_c   1.000
_cell.angle_alpha   90.00
_cell.angle_beta   90.00
_cell.angle_gamma   90.00
#
_symmetry.space_group_name_H-M   'P 1'
#
loop_
_entity.id
_entity.type
_entity.pdbx_description
1 polymer ?
#
loop_
_entity_poly.entity_id
_entity_poly.type
_entity_poly.pdbx_seq_one_letter_code
_entity_poly.pdbx_strand_id
1 'polypeptide(L)'
;MEMVSAVRYQQHYKRWAGGGQFYDSLAQLAYLIVAAEQTIEHPLMLDNESDCNAILAIGSDRGLCGAYNSNICHLIEVHMDMARRFGKKLKIYAKGRKVINYLNNRGIKLEATYDESDELSAPGQVKAIADEFMADYAAGRIGRLGVVYTRFYSPASQRAQTLMVLPVAELIDDLTTRATVIWPWELAFEDFLLSPSAEEIFDSLATMMVR
;
A
#
# COMPACT_ATOMS: atom_id res chain seq x y z
N MET A 1 -1.02 -29.96 -8.47
CA MET A 1 -0.83 -28.64 -7.83
C MET A 1 -2.07 -27.76 -7.92
N GLU A 2 -2.83 -27.81 -9.01
CA GLU A 2 -4.02 -26.97 -9.22
C GLU A 2 -5.04 -27.04 -8.06
N MET A 3 -5.39 -28.25 -7.60
CA MET A 3 -6.35 -28.44 -6.50
C MET A 3 -5.87 -27.86 -5.16
N VAL A 4 -4.56 -27.93 -4.87
CA VAL A 4 -3.97 -27.35 -3.65
C VAL A 4 -3.95 -25.82 -3.73
N SER A 5 -3.63 -25.27 -4.90
CA SER A 5 -3.68 -23.83 -5.16
C SER A 5 -5.11 -23.28 -5.06
N ALA A 6 -6.11 -24.03 -5.53
CA ALA A 6 -7.52 -23.64 -5.43
C ALA A 6 -8.02 -23.58 -3.98
N VAL A 7 -7.65 -24.56 -3.14
CA VAL A 7 -8.00 -24.56 -1.72
C VAL A 7 -7.34 -23.38 -0.99
N ARG A 8 -6.04 -23.14 -1.22
CA ARG A 8 -5.33 -21.99 -0.64
C ARG A 8 -5.93 -20.67 -1.11
N TYR A 9 -6.27 -20.56 -2.40
CA TYR A 9 -6.97 -19.41 -2.95
C TYR A 9 -8.26 -19.11 -2.19
N GLN A 10 -9.12 -20.12 -1.99
CA GLN A 10 -10.38 -19.93 -1.26
C GLN A 10 -10.16 -19.48 0.19
N GLN A 11 -9.13 -20.03 0.86
CA GLN A 11 -8.77 -19.63 2.24
C GLN A 11 -8.32 -18.16 2.29
N HIS A 12 -7.39 -17.75 1.43
CA HIS A 12 -6.90 -16.36 1.38
C HIS A 12 -7.98 -15.39 0.92
N TYR A 13 -8.82 -15.76 -0.05
CA TYR A 13 -9.94 -14.94 -0.52
C TYR A 13 -10.95 -14.71 0.59
N LYS A 14 -11.35 -15.74 1.35
CA LYS A 14 -12.28 -15.58 2.48
C LYS A 14 -11.72 -14.65 3.55
N ARG A 15 -10.42 -14.77 3.87
CA ARG A 15 -9.75 -13.89 4.84
C ARG A 15 -9.71 -12.45 4.37
N TRP A 16 -9.45 -12.21 3.08
CA TRP A 16 -9.46 -10.89 2.48
C TRP A 16 -10.88 -10.29 2.43
N ALA A 17 -11.86 -11.06 1.94
CA ALA A 17 -13.26 -10.62 1.81
C ALA A 17 -13.89 -10.28 3.16
N GLY A 18 -13.51 -10.98 4.24
CA GLY A 18 -14.01 -10.72 5.59
C GLY A 18 -13.66 -9.33 6.14
N GLY A 19 -12.66 -8.64 5.58
CA GLY A 19 -12.26 -7.29 5.98
C GLY A 19 -12.83 -6.15 5.14
N GLY A 20 -13.49 -6.44 4.02
CA GLY A 20 -13.88 -5.43 3.03
C GLY A 20 -14.68 -4.26 3.61
N GLN A 21 -15.77 -4.57 4.34
CA GLN A 21 -16.63 -3.55 4.96
C GLN A 21 -15.89 -2.62 5.91
N PHE A 22 -14.93 -3.16 6.67
CA PHE A 22 -14.13 -2.38 7.60
C PHE A 22 -13.22 -1.39 6.86
N TYR A 23 -12.54 -1.82 5.80
CA TYR A 23 -11.71 -0.93 5.00
C TYR A 23 -12.52 0.12 4.24
N ASP A 24 -13.71 -0.25 3.76
CA ASP A 24 -14.63 0.69 3.10
C ASP A 24 -15.11 1.77 4.10
N SER A 25 -15.52 1.38 5.30
CA SER A 25 -15.89 2.33 6.37
C SER A 25 -14.70 3.20 6.79
N LEU A 26 -13.49 2.64 6.88
CA LEU A 26 -12.28 3.38 7.21
C LEU A 26 -11.97 4.46 6.16
N ALA A 27 -12.08 4.11 4.87
CA ALA A 27 -11.88 5.03 3.77
C ALA A 27 -12.95 6.15 3.74
N GLN A 28 -14.21 5.81 4.03
CA GLN A 28 -15.31 6.77 4.15
C GLN A 28 -15.09 7.76 5.31
N LEU A 29 -14.66 7.27 6.47
CA LEU A 29 -14.34 8.13 7.62
C LEU A 29 -13.15 9.03 7.32
N ALA A 30 -12.10 8.52 6.69
CA ALA A 30 -10.95 9.32 6.31
C ALA A 30 -11.36 10.43 5.33
N TYR A 31 -12.18 10.09 4.32
CA TYR A 31 -12.72 11.07 3.38
C TYR A 31 -13.56 12.14 4.08
N LEU A 32 -14.42 11.77 5.03
CA LEU A 32 -15.25 12.69 5.79
C LEU A 32 -14.45 13.77 6.51
N ILE A 33 -13.37 13.37 7.18
CA ILE A 33 -12.56 14.31 7.96
C ILE A 33 -11.79 15.25 7.01
N VAL A 34 -11.30 14.74 5.88
CA VAL A 34 -10.64 15.56 4.86
C VAL A 34 -11.64 16.51 4.18
N ALA A 35 -12.86 16.05 3.89
CA ALA A 35 -13.90 16.83 3.23
C ALA A 35 -14.54 17.90 4.14
N ALA A 36 -14.44 17.76 5.47
CA ALA A 36 -14.97 18.71 6.44
C ALA A 36 -14.23 20.08 6.48
N GLU A 37 -13.37 20.37 5.49
CA GLU A 37 -12.60 21.61 5.30
C GLU A 37 -11.74 22.05 6.50
N GLN A 38 -11.51 21.17 7.48
CA GLN A 38 -10.53 21.41 8.52
C GLN A 38 -9.14 21.15 7.92
N THR A 39 -8.26 22.15 7.97
CA THR A 39 -6.87 21.98 7.55
C THR A 39 -6.18 21.09 8.57
N ILE A 40 -6.08 19.79 8.26
CA ILE A 40 -5.38 18.83 9.11
C ILE A 40 -3.89 18.90 8.78
N GLU A 41 -3.12 19.55 9.62
CA GLU A 41 -1.67 19.61 9.51
C GLU A 41 -1.04 18.34 10.09
N HIS A 42 -1.11 17.24 9.34
CA HIS A 42 -0.53 15.96 9.76
C HIS A 42 0.75 15.61 8.97
N PRO A 43 1.85 15.19 9.63
CA PRO A 43 3.11 14.85 8.95
C PRO A 43 2.99 13.79 7.86
N LEU A 44 2.04 12.85 7.97
CA LEU A 44 1.81 11.82 6.94
C LEU A 44 0.87 12.26 5.80
N MET A 45 0.22 13.42 5.91
CA MET A 45 -0.69 13.95 4.89
C MET A 45 0.01 14.85 3.88
N LEU A 46 0.97 15.63 4.35
CA LEU A 46 1.65 16.61 3.53
C LEU A 46 2.79 15.95 2.74
N ASP A 47 2.95 16.38 1.49
CA ASP A 47 4.19 16.14 0.75
C ASP A 47 5.36 16.73 1.54
N ASN A 48 6.48 16.01 1.56
CA ASN A 48 7.73 16.52 2.14
C ASN A 48 8.77 16.77 1.04
N GLU A 49 9.86 17.47 1.38
CA GLU A 49 10.90 17.89 0.41
C GLU A 49 11.91 16.78 0.07
N SER A 50 11.69 15.53 0.49
CA SER A 50 12.66 14.45 0.30
C SER A 50 12.80 14.08 -1.17
N ASP A 51 14.04 14.05 -1.67
CA ASP A 51 14.37 13.56 -3.02
C ASP A 51 14.42 12.02 -3.10
N CYS A 52 14.15 11.31 -2.01
CA CYS A 52 14.23 9.86 -1.93
C CYS A 52 12.84 9.24 -1.85
N ASN A 53 12.46 8.46 -2.85
CA ASN A 53 11.23 7.67 -2.83
C ASN A 53 11.52 6.24 -2.36
N ALA A 54 10.51 5.55 -1.84
CA ALA A 54 10.57 4.15 -1.49
C ALA A 54 9.49 3.34 -2.20
N ILE A 55 9.83 2.13 -2.61
CA ILE A 55 8.86 1.13 -3.04
C ILE A 55 9.02 -0.18 -2.28
N LEU A 56 7.90 -0.77 -1.86
CA LEU A 56 7.83 -2.13 -1.35
C LEU A 56 7.20 -3.04 -2.39
N ALA A 57 7.99 -3.93 -2.98
CA ALA A 57 7.52 -4.91 -3.95
C ALA A 57 7.08 -6.20 -3.26
N ILE A 58 5.87 -6.67 -3.57
CA ILE A 58 5.30 -7.91 -3.04
C ILE A 58 5.14 -8.93 -4.18
N GLY A 59 6.10 -9.85 -4.27
CA GLY A 59 6.09 -10.99 -5.17
C GLY A 59 5.82 -12.33 -4.48
N SER A 60 5.92 -13.42 -5.24
CA SER A 60 5.77 -14.78 -4.71
C SER A 60 7.11 -15.45 -4.42
N ASP A 61 7.11 -16.40 -3.48
CA ASP A 61 8.29 -17.24 -3.22
C ASP A 61 8.39 -18.40 -4.21
N ARG A 62 7.24 -18.86 -4.72
CA ARG A 62 7.14 -19.97 -5.67
C ARG A 62 7.02 -19.47 -7.10
N GLY A 63 7.53 -20.27 -8.04
CA GLY A 63 7.38 -20.03 -9.48
C GLY A 63 6.10 -20.65 -10.03
N LEU A 64 6.06 -20.86 -11.36
CA LEU A 64 4.93 -21.46 -12.09
C LEU A 64 3.60 -20.69 -11.94
N CYS A 65 3.70 -19.37 -11.79
CA CYS A 65 2.59 -18.43 -11.61
C CYS A 65 2.40 -17.51 -12.84
N GLY A 66 2.81 -17.97 -14.03
CA GLY A 66 2.75 -17.19 -15.26
C GLY A 66 3.45 -15.83 -15.14
N ALA A 67 2.77 -14.77 -15.58
CA ALA A 67 3.31 -13.40 -15.63
C ALA A 67 3.30 -12.66 -14.27
N TYR A 68 2.88 -13.30 -13.17
CA TYR A 68 2.72 -12.64 -11.87
C TYR A 68 3.98 -11.89 -11.41
N ASN A 69 5.12 -12.59 -11.28
CA ASN A 69 6.37 -11.98 -10.81
C ASN A 69 7.01 -11.08 -11.86
N SER A 70 6.90 -11.43 -13.16
CA SER A 70 7.49 -10.62 -14.23
C SER A 70 6.81 -9.26 -14.33
N ASN A 71 5.48 -9.19 -14.13
CA ASN A 71 4.75 -7.93 -14.15
C ASN A 71 5.14 -7.02 -12.98
N ILE A 72 5.37 -7.58 -11.79
CA ILE A 72 5.90 -6.83 -10.64
C ILE A 72 7.30 -6.30 -10.94
N CYS A 73 8.19 -7.15 -11.45
CA CYS A 73 9.56 -6.74 -11.81
C CYS A 73 9.57 -5.63 -12.87
N HIS A 74 8.67 -5.71 -13.85
CA HIS A 74 8.51 -4.66 -14.87
C HIS A 74 8.10 -3.31 -14.24
N LEU A 75 7.15 -3.29 -13.31
CA LEU A 75 6.77 -2.05 -12.61
C LEU A 75 7.92 -1.48 -11.77
N ILE A 76 8.73 -2.32 -11.13
CA ILE A 76 9.93 -1.86 -10.41
C ILE A 76 10.88 -1.15 -11.37
N GLU A 77 11.12 -1.73 -12.55
CA GLU A 77 11.98 -1.11 -13.58
C GLU A 77 11.42 0.23 -14.07
N VAL A 78 10.10 0.32 -14.28
CA VAL A 78 9.42 1.58 -14.61
C VAL A 78 9.66 2.63 -13.52
N HIS A 79 9.51 2.28 -12.24
CA HIS A 79 9.77 3.19 -11.13
C HIS A 79 11.24 3.63 -11.06
N MET A 80 12.18 2.72 -11.31
CA MET A 80 13.60 3.05 -11.38
C MET A 80 13.90 4.03 -12.50
N ASP A 81 13.32 3.82 -13.67
CA ASP A 81 13.51 4.71 -14.81
C ASP A 81 12.86 6.08 -14.58
N MET A 82 11.68 6.13 -13.95
CA MET A 82 11.07 7.40 -13.55
C MET A 82 11.91 8.14 -12.52
N ALA A 83 12.40 7.45 -11.48
CA ALA A 83 13.27 8.07 -10.48
C ALA A 83 14.52 8.67 -11.13
N ARG A 84 15.17 7.94 -12.05
CA ARG A 84 16.32 8.45 -12.83
C ARG A 84 15.94 9.67 -13.67
N ARG A 85 14.81 9.63 -14.38
CA ARG A 85 14.34 10.74 -15.25
C ARG A 85 14.09 12.02 -14.47
N PHE A 86 13.56 11.91 -13.25
CA PHE A 86 13.26 13.06 -12.39
C PHE A 86 14.40 13.40 -11.41
N GLY A 87 15.56 12.74 -11.51
CA GLY A 87 16.71 12.99 -10.62
C GLY A 87 16.47 12.59 -9.16
N LYS A 88 15.48 11.73 -8.90
CA LYS A 88 15.11 11.23 -7.56
C LYS A 88 15.86 9.95 -7.24
N LYS A 89 16.08 9.70 -5.94
CA LYS A 89 16.56 8.40 -5.44
C LYS A 89 15.38 7.46 -5.24
N LEU A 90 15.62 6.15 -5.41
CA LEU A 90 14.63 5.12 -5.16
C LEU A 90 15.22 4.04 -4.26
N LYS A 91 14.66 3.88 -3.06
CA LYS A 91 14.91 2.74 -2.19
C LYS A 91 13.93 1.62 -2.55
N ILE A 92 14.46 0.42 -2.74
CA ILE A 92 13.66 -0.75 -3.13
C ILE A 92 13.70 -1.75 -1.99
N TYR A 93 12.52 -2.07 -1.49
CA TYR A 93 12.25 -3.10 -0.50
C TYR A 93 11.49 -4.22 -1.20
N ALA A 94 11.73 -5.47 -0.82
CA ALA A 94 11.09 -6.59 -1.49
C ALA A 94 10.69 -7.70 -0.54
N LYS A 95 9.51 -8.25 -0.77
CA LYS A 95 9.11 -9.58 -0.31
C LYS A 95 8.83 -10.46 -1.51
N GLY A 96 9.19 -11.74 -1.40
CA GLY A 96 8.96 -12.73 -2.43
C GLY A 96 10.27 -13.13 -3.07
N ARG A 97 10.70 -14.37 -2.81
CA ARG A 97 11.99 -14.90 -3.26
C ARG A 97 12.23 -14.75 -4.75
N LYS A 98 11.19 -14.85 -5.59
CA LYS A 98 11.33 -14.71 -7.04
C LYS A 98 11.69 -13.30 -7.48
N VAL A 99 11.06 -12.28 -6.88
CA VAL A 99 11.38 -10.87 -7.17
C VAL A 99 12.76 -10.51 -6.60
N ILE A 100 13.06 -10.94 -5.37
CA ILE A 100 14.37 -10.73 -4.73
C ILE A 100 15.50 -11.30 -5.61
N ASN A 101 15.38 -12.56 -6.03
CA ASN A 101 16.38 -13.20 -6.88
C ASN A 101 16.54 -12.50 -8.23
N TYR A 102 15.43 -12.05 -8.83
CA TYR A 102 15.47 -11.31 -10.09
C TYR A 102 16.28 -10.02 -9.97
N LEU A 103 16.02 -9.23 -8.93
CA LEU A 103 16.69 -7.95 -8.69
C LEU A 103 18.18 -8.14 -8.37
N ASN A 104 18.50 -9.12 -7.52
CA ASN A 104 19.88 -9.47 -7.17
C ASN A 104 20.69 -9.92 -8.40
N ASN A 105 20.11 -10.75 -9.28
CA ASN A 105 20.77 -11.20 -10.50
C ASN A 105 21.08 -10.06 -11.49
N ARG A 106 20.38 -8.93 -11.38
CA ARG A 106 20.62 -7.71 -12.17
C ARG A 106 21.52 -6.70 -11.46
N GLY A 107 22.05 -7.04 -10.28
CA GLY A 107 22.87 -6.13 -9.47
C GLY A 107 22.09 -4.94 -8.92
N ILE A 108 20.76 -5.05 -8.81
CA ILE A 108 19.93 -3.99 -8.24
C ILE A 108 20.01 -4.08 -6.72
N LYS A 109 20.43 -2.98 -6.07
CA LYS A 109 20.54 -2.90 -4.61
C LYS A 109 19.15 -2.87 -3.97
N LEU A 110 18.91 -3.80 -3.05
CA LEU A 110 17.75 -3.81 -2.16
C LEU A 110 18.14 -3.18 -0.81
N GLU A 111 17.26 -2.36 -0.25
CA GLU A 111 17.48 -1.75 1.07
C GLU A 111 17.17 -2.75 2.19
N ALA A 112 16.08 -3.51 2.06
CA ALA A 112 15.76 -4.65 2.91
C ALA A 112 14.94 -5.70 2.16
N THR A 113 14.97 -6.93 2.68
CA THR A 113 14.19 -8.07 2.18
C THR A 113 13.42 -8.75 3.29
N TYR A 114 12.15 -9.11 3.04
CA TYR A 114 11.25 -9.70 4.04
C TYR A 114 10.91 -11.18 3.73
N ASP A 115 11.93 -12.02 3.47
CA ASP A 115 11.80 -13.47 3.13
C ASP A 115 11.56 -14.35 4.39
N GLU A 116 11.74 -13.81 5.60
CA GLU A 116 11.60 -14.56 6.86
C GLU A 116 10.14 -14.73 7.33
N SER A 117 9.35 -15.44 6.53
CA SER A 117 8.19 -16.25 6.95
C SER A 117 7.36 -16.60 5.71
N ASP A 118 6.89 -17.85 5.64
CA ASP A 118 5.88 -18.35 4.67
C ASP A 118 4.56 -17.55 4.75
N GLU A 119 4.45 -16.63 5.72
CA GLU A 119 3.27 -15.84 6.01
C GLU A 119 3.66 -14.44 6.50
N LEU A 120 3.49 -13.44 5.63
CA LEU A 120 3.23 -12.03 6.02
C LEU A 120 1.94 -11.90 6.87
N SER A 121 1.42 -12.99 7.42
CA SER A 121 0.12 -13.07 8.06
C SER A 121 0.16 -12.77 9.55
N ALA A 122 1.35 -12.68 10.16
CA ALA A 122 1.49 -12.27 11.56
C ALA A 122 1.30 -10.75 11.62
N PRO A 123 0.19 -10.24 12.17
CA PRO A 123 -0.13 -8.80 12.14
C PRO A 123 0.99 -7.92 12.73
N GLY A 124 1.79 -8.46 13.64
CA GLY A 124 2.93 -7.76 14.24
C GLY A 124 4.06 -7.43 13.27
N GLN A 125 4.35 -8.29 12.28
CA GLN A 125 5.44 -8.03 11.31
C GLN A 125 5.07 -6.91 10.33
N VAL A 126 3.84 -6.94 9.80
CA VAL A 126 3.33 -5.88 8.91
C VAL A 126 3.33 -4.54 9.63
N LYS A 127 2.82 -4.52 10.87
CA LYS A 127 2.79 -3.33 11.70
C LYS A 127 4.18 -2.73 11.91
N ALA A 128 5.18 -3.56 12.20
CA ALA A 128 6.55 -3.08 12.40
C ALA A 128 7.15 -2.45 11.13
N ILE A 129 6.88 -3.06 9.96
CA ILE A 129 7.33 -2.52 8.66
C ILE A 129 6.62 -1.18 8.36
N ALA A 130 5.31 -1.11 8.59
CA ALA A 130 4.54 0.12 8.43
C ALA A 130 5.06 1.23 9.36
N ASP A 131 5.33 0.90 10.63
CA ASP A 131 5.87 1.85 11.62
C ASP A 131 7.25 2.39 11.20
N GLU A 132 8.12 1.53 10.65
CA GLU A 132 9.41 1.95 10.10
C GLU A 132 9.23 2.96 8.95
N PHE A 133 8.36 2.65 7.98
CA PHE A 133 8.13 3.56 6.86
C PHE A 133 7.49 4.88 7.26
N MET A 134 6.53 4.87 8.20
CA MET A 134 5.94 6.10 8.73
C MET A 134 6.98 6.96 9.43
N ALA A 135 7.88 6.34 10.23
CA ALA A 135 8.97 7.06 10.88
C ALA A 135 10.00 7.61 9.87
N ASP A 136 10.30 6.86 8.82
CA ASP A 136 11.18 7.32 7.73
C ASP A 136 10.56 8.51 6.98
N TYR A 137 9.25 8.47 6.72
CA TYR A 137 8.52 9.55 6.05
C TYR A 137 8.44 10.81 6.92
N ALA A 138 8.02 10.68 8.18
CA ALA A 138 7.94 11.79 9.11
C ALA A 138 9.30 12.44 9.38
N ALA A 139 10.39 11.68 9.30
CA ALA A 139 11.76 12.18 9.40
C ALA A 139 12.32 12.76 8.07
N GLY A 140 11.54 12.78 6.98
CA GLY A 140 11.99 13.25 5.66
C GLY A 140 13.04 12.35 4.99
N ARG A 141 13.25 11.13 5.50
CA ARG A 141 14.18 10.14 4.90
C ARG A 141 13.63 9.53 3.61
N ILE A 142 12.30 9.50 3.47
CA ILE A 142 11.60 9.20 2.24
C ILE A 142 10.49 10.23 2.00
N GLY A 143 10.22 10.55 0.73
CA GLY A 143 9.19 11.51 0.32
C GLY A 143 7.94 10.89 -0.26
N ARG A 144 8.01 9.61 -0.64
CA ARG A 144 6.86 8.81 -1.07
C ARG A 144 7.07 7.34 -0.74
N LEU A 145 5.99 6.63 -0.44
CA LEU A 145 5.96 5.18 -0.30
C LEU A 145 4.92 4.57 -1.25
N GLY A 146 5.38 3.74 -2.18
CA GLY A 146 4.50 2.93 -3.03
C GLY A 146 4.62 1.43 -2.74
N VAL A 147 3.51 0.71 -2.74
CA VAL A 147 3.48 -0.75 -2.68
C VAL A 147 3.21 -1.30 -4.07
N VAL A 148 4.18 -2.01 -4.64
CA VAL A 148 4.05 -2.69 -5.94
C VAL A 148 3.55 -4.11 -5.69
N TYR A 149 2.34 -4.41 -6.16
CA TYR A 149 1.70 -5.70 -5.92
C TYR A 149 0.80 -6.10 -7.08
N THR A 150 0.36 -7.35 -7.08
CA THR A 150 -0.65 -7.82 -8.02
C THR A 150 -2.04 -7.66 -7.41
N ARG A 151 -2.86 -6.77 -8.00
CA ARG A 151 -4.27 -6.66 -7.67
C ARG A 151 -5.05 -7.82 -8.27
N PHE A 152 -5.88 -8.42 -7.43
CA PHE A 152 -6.84 -9.43 -7.80
C PHE A 152 -8.15 -8.79 -8.26
N TYR A 153 -8.63 -9.12 -9.46
CA TYR A 153 -9.98 -8.78 -9.92
C TYR A 153 -10.84 -10.03 -10.04
N SER A 154 -10.29 -11.09 -10.62
CA SER A 154 -10.92 -12.40 -10.73
C SER A 154 -9.84 -13.48 -10.87
N PRO A 155 -10.18 -14.78 -10.76
CA PRO A 155 -9.20 -15.85 -10.99
C PRO A 155 -8.50 -15.74 -12.35
N ALA A 156 -9.19 -15.23 -13.37
CA ALA A 156 -8.67 -15.03 -14.72
C ALA A 156 -8.01 -13.66 -14.95
N SER A 157 -8.25 -12.67 -14.07
CA SER A 157 -7.77 -11.29 -14.24
C SER A 157 -7.05 -10.80 -12.98
N GLN A 158 -5.74 -10.70 -13.10
CA GLN A 158 -4.84 -10.21 -12.07
C GLN A 158 -3.87 -9.23 -12.74
N ARG A 159 -3.68 -8.04 -12.15
CA ARG A 159 -2.81 -7.01 -12.76
C ARG A 159 -1.85 -6.46 -11.72
N ALA A 160 -0.58 -6.37 -12.09
CA ALA A 160 0.38 -5.65 -11.28
C ALA A 160 0.05 -4.16 -11.32
N GLN A 161 0.09 -3.52 -10.16
CA GLN A 161 -0.10 -2.08 -10.01
C GLN A 161 0.69 -1.58 -8.80
N THR A 162 0.78 -0.27 -8.68
CA THR A 162 1.36 0.39 -7.50
C THR A 162 0.24 1.06 -6.73
N LEU A 163 0.14 0.78 -5.43
CA LEU A 163 -0.69 1.54 -4.50
C LEU A 163 0.20 2.55 -3.79
N MET A 164 -0.17 3.83 -3.84
CA MET A 164 0.53 4.84 -3.06
C MET A 164 0.00 4.80 -1.62
N VAL A 165 0.91 4.70 -0.66
CA VAL A 165 0.59 4.56 0.77
C VAL A 165 0.95 5.82 1.54
N LEU A 166 2.07 6.46 1.19
CA LEU A 166 2.48 7.76 1.73
C LEU A 166 2.80 8.73 0.58
N PRO A 167 2.30 9.98 0.62
CA PRO A 167 1.42 10.56 1.64
C PRO A 167 0.04 9.88 1.72
N VAL A 168 -0.57 9.88 2.92
CA VAL A 168 -1.85 9.21 3.19
C VAL A 168 -3.00 9.82 2.39
N ALA A 169 -2.90 11.10 2.00
CA ALA A 169 -3.85 11.74 1.11
C ALA A 169 -4.05 10.95 -0.20
N GLU A 170 -2.95 10.49 -0.82
CA GLU A 170 -3.03 9.67 -2.04
C GLU A 170 -3.70 8.32 -1.79
N LEU A 171 -3.46 7.72 -0.61
CA LEU A 171 -4.08 6.46 -0.23
C LEU A 171 -5.60 6.60 -0.05
N ILE A 172 -6.05 7.70 0.57
CA ILE A 172 -7.48 8.01 0.74
C ILE A 172 -8.15 8.17 -0.63
N ASP A 173 -7.54 8.94 -1.54
CA ASP A 173 -8.07 9.14 -2.89
C ASP A 173 -8.15 7.81 -3.68
N ASP A 174 -7.10 6.99 -3.57
CA ASP A 174 -7.06 5.68 -4.24
C ASP A 174 -8.12 4.72 -3.67
N LEU A 175 -8.36 4.71 -2.35
CA LEU A 175 -9.34 3.81 -1.72
C LEU A 175 -10.79 4.26 -1.98
N THR A 176 -11.06 5.57 -1.92
CA THR A 176 -12.40 6.13 -2.15
C THR A 176 -12.83 5.97 -3.61
N THR A 177 -11.92 6.17 -4.57
CA THR A 177 -12.19 5.94 -6.00
C THR A 177 -12.47 4.47 -6.33
N ARG A 178 -12.04 3.52 -5.47
CA ARG A 178 -12.16 2.07 -5.69
C ARG A 178 -13.44 1.45 -5.14
N ALA A 179 -14.00 1.99 -4.05
CA ALA A 179 -15.09 1.34 -3.32
C ALA A 179 -16.46 1.58 -3.99
N THR A 180 -16.72 2.80 -4.43
CA THR A 180 -17.91 3.22 -5.18
C THR A 180 -17.58 4.64 -5.68
N VAL A 181 -18.08 5.10 -6.83
CA VAL A 181 -18.07 6.55 -7.08
C VAL A 181 -19.04 7.12 -6.06
N ILE A 182 -18.50 7.56 -4.92
CA ILE A 182 -19.26 8.23 -3.91
C ILE A 182 -19.45 9.65 -4.45
N TRP A 183 -20.60 9.89 -5.08
CA TRP A 183 -20.93 11.24 -5.51
C TRP A 183 -21.04 12.13 -4.27
N PRO A 184 -20.43 13.32 -4.25
CA PRO A 184 -20.44 14.19 -3.07
C PRO A 184 -21.85 14.48 -2.52
N TRP A 185 -22.89 14.42 -3.35
CA TRP A 185 -24.29 14.64 -2.98
C TRP A 185 -25.06 13.38 -2.56
N GLU A 186 -24.51 12.18 -2.77
CA GLU A 186 -25.06 10.91 -2.22
C GLU A 186 -24.59 10.66 -0.79
N LEU A 187 -23.53 11.38 -0.37
CA LEU A 187 -23.10 11.49 1.01
C LEU A 187 -24.03 12.44 1.78
N ALA A 188 -25.28 12.01 1.98
CA ALA A 188 -26.17 12.63 2.96
C ALA A 188 -25.71 12.20 4.36
N PHE A 189 -24.70 12.89 4.90
CA PHE A 189 -24.30 12.70 6.28
C PHE A 189 -25.10 13.66 7.16
N GLU A 190 -25.71 13.13 8.21
CA GLU A 190 -26.26 13.93 9.30
C GLU A 190 -25.12 14.73 9.96
N ASP A 191 -25.42 15.93 10.45
CA ASP A 191 -24.46 16.71 11.24
C ASP A 191 -23.93 15.85 12.39
N PHE A 192 -22.61 15.65 12.43
CA PHE A 192 -21.95 14.83 13.44
C PHE A 192 -21.08 15.67 14.37
N LEU A 193 -21.06 15.31 15.64
CA LEU A 193 -20.13 15.86 16.62
C LEU A 193 -18.88 14.98 16.67
N LEU A 194 -17.71 15.58 16.45
CA LEU A 194 -16.43 14.91 16.62
C LEU A 194 -16.03 14.92 18.10
N SER A 195 -15.78 13.73 18.64
CA SER A 195 -15.18 13.55 19.96
C SER A 195 -14.25 12.34 19.89
N PRO A 196 -12.92 12.48 20.03
CA PRO A 196 -12.16 13.69 20.36
C PRO A 196 -12.01 14.67 19.17
N SER A 197 -11.02 15.56 19.18
CA SER A 197 -10.79 16.52 18.09
C SER A 197 -10.58 15.80 16.74
N ALA A 198 -10.86 16.48 15.63
CA ALA A 198 -10.64 15.93 14.29
C ALA A 198 -9.20 15.48 14.06
N GLU A 199 -8.24 16.22 14.62
CA GLU A 199 -6.81 15.94 14.53
C GLU A 199 -6.43 14.64 15.24
N GLU A 200 -6.92 14.40 16.46
CA GLU A 200 -6.67 13.16 17.20
C GLU A 200 -7.31 11.95 16.52
N ILE A 201 -8.53 12.10 16.00
CA ILE A 201 -9.19 11.06 15.22
C ILE A 201 -8.38 10.76 13.96
N PHE A 202 -7.91 11.81 13.27
CA PHE A 202 -7.15 11.67 12.05
C PHE A 202 -5.78 11.00 12.27
N ASP A 203 -5.03 11.37 13.31
CA ASP A 203 -3.74 10.72 13.65
C ASP A 203 -3.90 9.21 13.83
N SER A 204 -4.93 8.81 14.58
CA SER A 204 -5.29 7.41 14.77
C SER A 204 -5.66 6.72 13.46
N LEU A 205 -6.50 7.36 12.63
CA LEU A 205 -6.94 6.84 11.35
C LEU A 205 -5.80 6.71 10.33
N ALA A 206 -4.97 7.75 10.18
CA ALA A 206 -3.82 7.74 9.26
C ALA A 206 -2.86 6.60 9.60
N THR A 207 -2.55 6.44 10.89
CA THR A 207 -1.73 5.35 11.39
C THR A 207 -2.37 3.98 11.12
N MET A 208 -3.70 3.88 11.28
CA MET A 208 -4.46 2.65 11.08
C MET A 208 -4.65 2.29 9.59
N MET A 209 -4.65 3.26 8.69
CA MET A 209 -4.72 3.03 7.24
C MET A 209 -3.41 2.50 6.67
N VAL A 210 -2.27 2.92 7.22
CA VAL A 210 -0.94 2.50 6.77
C VAL A 210 -0.55 1.12 7.34
N ARG A 211 -1.03 0.78 8.55
CA ARG A 211 -0.77 -0.50 9.23
C ARG A 211 -1.65 -1.65 8.73
#